data_AF-A0A444U3R1-F1
#
_entry.id   AF-A0A444U3R1-F1
#
_cell.length_a   1.000
_cell.length_b   1.000
_cell.length_c   1.000
_cell.angle_alpha   90.00
_cell.angle_beta   90.00
_cell.angle_gamma   90.00
#
_symmetry.space_group_name_H-M   'P 1'
#
loop_
_entity.id
_entity.type
_entity.pdbx_description
1 polymer ?
#
loop_
_entity_poly.entity_id
_entity_poly.type
_entity_poly.pdbx_seq_one_letter_code
_entity_poly.pdbx_strand_id
1 'polypeptide(L)'
;MAQFKEAGRQELEKSMKEDLEKLQATASKEEAEITRKDFDGFKKLFHRFLQEKGPSVDWGMIQRPPEDSHLNKTYNTEVPLVLMNSFNTNEDTNKILQKYTHCHVKIHTFNQSR
;
A
#
# COMPACT_ATOMS: atom_id res chain seq x y z
N MET A 1 28.00 -20.75 -8.02
CA MET A 1 27.44 -19.42 -8.30
C MET A 1 26.07 -19.19 -7.64
N ALA A 2 25.16 -20.17 -7.61
CA ALA A 2 23.82 -20.00 -6.98
C ALA A 2 23.88 -19.70 -5.47
N GLN A 3 24.68 -20.45 -4.70
CA GLN A 3 24.88 -20.23 -3.25
C GLN A 3 25.45 -18.84 -2.91
N PHE A 4 26.34 -18.30 -3.75
CA PHE A 4 26.93 -16.97 -3.54
C PHE A 4 25.90 -15.83 -3.75
N LYS A 5 25.02 -15.97 -4.76
CA LYS A 5 23.91 -15.04 -4.98
C LYS A 5 22.87 -15.10 -3.87
N GLU A 6 22.70 -16.26 -3.25
CA GLU A 6 21.74 -16.45 -2.15
C GLU A 6 22.27 -15.87 -0.84
N ALA A 7 23.54 -16.10 -0.52
CA ALA A 7 24.21 -15.48 0.63
C ALA A 7 24.16 -13.95 0.57
N GLY A 8 24.44 -13.34 -0.59
CA GLY A 8 24.35 -11.88 -0.76
C GLY A 8 22.94 -11.31 -0.58
N ARG A 9 21.89 -12.08 -0.87
CA ARG A 9 20.50 -11.65 -0.64
C ARG A 9 20.13 -11.65 0.84
N GLN A 10 20.56 -12.67 1.58
CA GLN A 10 20.33 -12.75 3.01
C GLN A 10 21.05 -11.62 3.76
N GLU A 11 22.26 -11.26 3.32
CA GLU A 11 23.01 -10.14 3.88
C GLU A 11 22.33 -8.79 3.64
N LEU A 12 21.84 -8.56 2.41
CA LEU A 12 21.05 -7.37 2.08
C LEU A 12 19.76 -7.27 2.92
N GLU A 13 19.05 -8.38 3.10
CA GLU A 13 17.84 -8.41 3.92
C GLU A 13 18.14 -8.14 5.41
N LYS A 14 19.26 -8.68 5.92
CA LYS A 14 19.71 -8.44 7.29
C LYS A 14 20.06 -6.97 7.52
N SER A 15 20.87 -6.38 6.65
CA SER A 15 21.24 -4.96 6.73
C SER A 15 20.01 -4.06 6.73
N MET A 16 19.04 -4.34 5.84
CA MET A 16 17.80 -3.57 5.75
C MET A 16 16.97 -3.65 7.04
N LYS A 17 16.88 -4.84 7.67
CA LYS A 17 16.16 -5.00 8.96
C LYS A 17 16.80 -4.18 10.07
N GLU A 18 18.12 -4.21 10.18
CA GLU A 18 18.86 -3.44 11.20
C GLU A 18 18.65 -1.93 11.04
N ASP A 19 18.62 -1.43 9.80
CA ASP A 19 18.40 -0.01 9.54
C ASP A 19 16.96 0.43 9.81
N LEU A 20 15.97 -0.42 9.53
CA LEU A 20 14.57 -0.13 9.90
C LEU A 20 14.37 -0.10 11.41
N GLU A 21 15.06 -0.95 12.17
CA GLU A 21 15.00 -0.94 13.64
C GLU A 21 15.57 0.38 14.21
N LYS A 22 16.68 0.88 13.65
CA LYS A 22 17.23 2.19 14.01
C LYS A 22 16.24 3.32 13.71
N LEU A 23 15.60 3.30 12.54
CA LEU A 23 14.60 4.31 12.16
C LEU A 23 13.38 4.25 13.08
N GLN A 24 12.93 3.06 13.45
CA GLN A 24 11.80 2.89 14.35
C GLN A 24 12.08 3.46 15.74
N ALA A 25 13.32 3.37 16.22
CA ALA A 25 13.73 3.96 17.50
C ALA A 25 13.65 5.50 17.52
N THR A 26 13.58 6.16 16.36
CA THR A 26 13.43 7.62 16.24
C THR A 26 11.97 8.09 16.13
N ALA A 27 11.01 7.16 16.03
CA ALA A 27 9.61 7.50 15.88
C ALA A 27 8.99 8.04 17.19
N SER A 28 8.03 8.96 17.05
CA SER A 28 7.19 9.45 18.16
C SER A 28 6.29 8.32 18.71
N LYS A 29 5.80 8.43 19.95
CA LYS A 29 4.94 7.39 20.56
C LYS A 29 3.62 7.23 19.81
N GLU A 30 3.11 8.32 19.25
CA GLU A 30 1.84 8.40 18.53
C GLU A 30 1.93 7.71 17.17
N GLU A 31 3.10 7.78 16.51
CA GLU A 31 3.33 7.22 15.18
C GLU A 31 4.02 5.85 15.21
N ALA A 32 4.54 5.42 16.36
CA ALA A 32 5.30 4.19 16.51
C ALA A 32 4.56 2.95 16.01
N GLU A 33 3.26 2.82 16.32
CA GLU A 33 2.46 1.65 15.94
C GLU A 33 2.12 1.64 14.44
N ILE A 34 1.89 2.80 13.84
CA ILE A 34 1.64 2.94 12.39
C ILE A 34 2.93 2.64 11.63
N THR A 35 4.03 3.28 12.03
CA THR A 35 5.35 3.12 11.42
C THR A 35 5.84 1.67 11.51
N ARG A 36 5.58 0.99 12.63
CA ARG A 36 5.88 -0.45 12.78
C ARG A 36 5.15 -1.30 11.74
N LYS A 37 3.85 -1.07 11.56
CA LYS A 37 3.04 -1.82 10.57
C LYS A 37 3.51 -1.56 9.14
N ASP A 38 3.84 -0.31 8.82
CA ASP A 38 4.35 0.06 7.50
C ASP A 38 5.71 -0.61 7.23
N PHE A 39 6.62 -0.61 8.22
CA PHE A 39 7.91 -1.29 8.12
C PHE A 39 7.77 -2.81 8.00
N ASP A 40 6.84 -3.43 8.72
CA ASP A 40 6.56 -4.86 8.57
C ASP A 40 6.02 -5.19 7.16
N GLY A 41 5.21 -4.30 6.58
CA GLY A 41 4.77 -4.38 5.18
C GLY A 41 5.93 -4.27 4.20
N PHE A 42 6.80 -3.28 4.40
CA PHE A 42 8.00 -3.08 3.57
C PHE A 42 8.96 -4.26 3.64
N LYS A 43 9.22 -4.81 4.83
CA LYS A 43 10.07 -6.01 5.02
C LYS A 43 9.55 -7.18 4.17
N LYS A 44 8.23 -7.42 4.15
CA LYS A 44 7.61 -8.47 3.32
C LYS A 44 7.76 -8.20 1.83
N LEU A 45 7.55 -6.96 1.39
CA LEU A 45 7.73 -6.56 -0.02
C LEU A 45 9.17 -6.73 -0.46
N PHE A 46 10.13 -6.29 0.35
CA PHE A 46 11.55 -6.41 0.03
C PHE A 46 12.01 -7.88 0.01
N HIS A 47 11.55 -8.69 0.95
CA HIS A 47 11.79 -10.13 0.94
C HIS A 47 11.26 -10.79 -0.34
N ARG A 48 10.03 -10.47 -0.73
CA ARG A 48 9.43 -10.95 -1.98
C ARG A 48 10.21 -10.47 -3.21
N PHE A 49 10.62 -9.20 -3.25
CA PHE A 49 11.43 -8.63 -4.32
C PHE A 49 12.75 -9.38 -4.50
N LEU A 50 13.42 -9.76 -3.41
CA LEU A 50 14.64 -10.57 -3.48
C LEU A 50 14.38 -12.01 -3.91
N GLN A 51 13.19 -12.56 -3.66
CA GLN A 51 12.81 -13.93 -4.02
C GLN A 51 12.34 -14.10 -5.45
N GLU A 52 11.66 -13.12 -6.02
CA GLU A 52 11.14 -13.18 -7.39
C GLU A 52 12.31 -13.39 -8.37
N LYS A 53 12.28 -14.53 -9.06
CA LYS A 53 13.19 -14.90 -10.15
C LYS A 53 12.34 -15.29 -11.34
N GLY A 54 12.31 -14.46 -12.38
CA GLY A 54 11.65 -14.78 -13.64
C GLY A 54 10.69 -13.68 -14.12
N PRO A 55 10.07 -13.87 -15.29
CA PRO A 55 9.05 -12.95 -15.81
C PRO A 55 7.85 -12.94 -14.86
N SER A 56 7.43 -11.75 -14.43
CA SER A 56 6.35 -11.55 -13.45
C SER A 56 5.00 -12.08 -13.94
N VAL A 57 4.80 -12.18 -15.26
CA VAL A 57 3.58 -12.62 -15.91
C VAL A 57 3.91 -13.42 -17.15
N ASP A 58 3.26 -14.57 -17.31
CA ASP A 58 3.21 -15.29 -18.59
C ASP A 58 2.04 -14.73 -19.43
N TRP A 59 2.38 -14.05 -20.52
CA TRP A 59 1.41 -13.43 -21.43
C TRP A 59 0.43 -14.45 -22.04
N GLY A 60 0.82 -15.72 -22.17
CA GLY A 60 -0.06 -16.77 -22.69
C GLY A 60 -1.19 -17.19 -21.74
N MET A 61 -1.09 -16.83 -20.46
CA MET A 61 -2.08 -17.15 -19.43
C MET A 61 -3.15 -16.07 -19.23
N ILE A 62 -3.04 -14.93 -19.93
CA ILE A 62 -3.99 -13.81 -19.81
C ILE A 62 -5.24 -14.10 -20.64
N GLN A 63 -6.42 -14.06 -20.00
CA GLN A 63 -7.72 -14.27 -20.64
C GLN A 63 -8.58 -13.01 -20.62
N ARG A 64 -9.50 -12.89 -21.58
CA ARG A 64 -10.48 -11.80 -21.60
C ARG A 64 -11.41 -11.91 -20.39
N PRO A 65 -11.72 -10.80 -19.69
CA PRO A 65 -12.71 -10.82 -18.62
C PRO A 65 -14.07 -11.33 -19.13
N PRO A 66 -14.88 -12.00 -18.29
CA PRO A 66 -16.24 -12.41 -18.66
C PRO A 66 -17.11 -11.20 -19.02
N GLU A 67 -18.04 -11.38 -19.96
CA GLU A 67 -18.90 -10.31 -20.50
C GLU A 67 -19.83 -9.67 -19.44
N ASP A 68 -20.04 -10.32 -18.29
CA ASP A 68 -21.05 -9.99 -17.28
C ASP A 68 -20.57 -9.02 -16.17
N SER A 69 -19.61 -8.14 -16.47
CA SER A 69 -19.15 -7.11 -15.52
C SER A 69 -20.08 -5.88 -15.52
N HIS A 70 -21.35 -6.09 -15.18
CA HIS A 70 -22.32 -5.01 -15.01
C HIS A 70 -22.21 -4.40 -13.60
N LEU A 71 -21.56 -3.24 -13.48
CA LEU A 71 -21.57 -2.44 -12.24
C LEU A 71 -22.43 -1.17 -12.41
N ASN A 72 -23.44 -1.07 -11.53
CA ASN A 72 -24.13 0.14 -11.05
C ASN A 72 -24.77 1.09 -12.09
N LYS A 73 -25.99 0.79 -12.53
CA LYS A 73 -26.88 1.80 -13.17
C LYS A 73 -28.31 1.87 -12.63
N THR A 74 -28.63 1.17 -11.54
CA THR A 74 -30.03 0.76 -11.30
C THR A 74 -30.73 1.42 -10.10
N TYR A 75 -30.06 1.97 -9.08
CA TYR A 75 -30.75 2.21 -7.78
C TYR A 75 -30.53 3.59 -7.14
N ASN A 76 -31.59 4.06 -6.45
CA ASN A 76 -31.64 5.21 -5.54
C ASN A 76 -30.97 4.85 -4.20
N THR A 77 -29.64 4.71 -4.22
CA THR A 77 -28.81 4.26 -3.09
C THR A 77 -27.78 5.31 -2.69
N GLU A 78 -27.54 5.43 -1.38
CA GLU A 78 -26.49 6.26 -0.80
C GLU A 78 -25.15 5.50 -0.78
N VAL A 79 -24.40 5.63 -1.87
CA VAL A 79 -23.08 4.98 -1.99
C VAL A 79 -22.00 5.84 -1.31
N PRO A 80 -21.26 5.31 -0.33
CA PRO A 80 -20.18 6.07 0.31
C PRO A 80 -18.96 6.17 -0.61
N LEU A 81 -18.33 7.35 -0.62
CA LEU A 81 -17.06 7.60 -1.30
C LEU A 81 -15.91 7.37 -0.31
N VAL A 82 -14.94 6.54 -0.66
CA VAL A 82 -13.74 6.31 0.17
C VAL A 82 -12.52 6.84 -0.58
N LEU A 83 -11.78 7.77 0.03
CA LEU A 83 -10.57 8.36 -0.52
C LEU A 83 -9.34 7.80 0.20
N MET A 84 -8.48 7.13 -0.55
CA MET A 84 -7.15 6.71 -0.09
C MET A 84 -6.16 7.84 -0.41
N ASN A 85 -5.69 8.53 0.62
CA ASN A 85 -4.76 9.65 0.50
C ASN A 85 -3.31 9.17 0.61
N SER A 86 -2.39 9.96 0.07
CA SER A 86 -0.96 9.83 0.34
C SER A 86 -0.53 10.83 1.42
N PHE A 87 0.64 10.61 2.03
CA PHE A 87 1.26 11.58 2.94
C PHE A 87 1.31 13.00 2.33
N ASN A 88 1.58 13.11 1.03
CA ASN A 88 1.70 14.38 0.33
C ASN A 88 0.35 15.07 0.07
N THR A 89 -0.75 14.32 0.01
CA THR A 89 -2.06 14.85 -0.42
C THR A 89 -3.09 14.92 0.70
N ASN A 90 -2.82 14.30 1.85
CA ASN A 90 -3.80 14.17 2.93
C ASN A 90 -4.29 15.52 3.48
N GLU A 91 -3.38 16.45 3.73
CA GLU A 91 -3.74 17.73 4.33
C GLU A 91 -4.63 18.57 3.40
N ASP A 92 -4.25 18.64 2.12
CA ASP A 92 -5.01 19.38 1.11
C ASP A 92 -6.36 18.72 0.80
N THR A 93 -6.40 17.38 0.79
CA THR A 93 -7.66 16.64 0.62
C THR A 93 -8.62 16.96 1.76
N ASN A 94 -8.16 16.96 3.01
CA ASN A 94 -9.01 17.27 4.17
C ASN A 94 -9.53 18.73 4.13
N LYS A 95 -8.72 19.69 3.66
CA LYS A 95 -9.16 21.09 3.47
C LYS A 95 -10.27 21.20 2.42
N ILE A 96 -10.13 20.49 1.30
CA ILE A 96 -11.11 20.52 0.20
C ILE A 96 -12.42 19.84 0.60
N LEU A 97 -12.36 18.77 1.40
CA LEU A 97 -13.55 18.02 1.84
C LEU A 97 -14.54 18.87 2.65
N GLN A 98 -14.08 19.93 3.32
CA GLN A 98 -14.96 20.87 4.02
C GLN A 98 -16.02 21.50 3.09
N LYS A 99 -15.72 21.64 1.80
CA LYS A 99 -16.63 22.21 0.79
C LYS A 99 -17.80 21.30 0.44
N TYR A 100 -17.69 20.00 0.71
CA TYR A 100 -18.67 18.98 0.36
C TYR A 100 -19.56 18.57 1.55
N THR A 101 -19.44 19.27 2.69
CA THR A 101 -20.22 19.01 3.92
C THR A 101 -21.73 19.15 3.73
N HIS A 102 -22.17 19.93 2.74
CA HIS A 102 -23.59 20.11 2.39
C HIS A 102 -24.04 19.20 1.23
N CYS A 103 -23.14 18.42 0.65
CA CYS A 103 -23.49 17.44 -0.37
C CYS A 103 -24.02 16.17 0.30
N HIS A 104 -25.07 15.57 -0.27
CA HIS A 104 -25.66 14.33 0.22
C HIS A 104 -24.82 13.12 -0.19
N VAL A 105 -23.58 13.07 0.31
CA VAL A 105 -22.61 12.01 0.06
C VAL A 105 -21.78 11.76 1.31
N LYS A 106 -21.68 10.50 1.72
CA LYS A 106 -20.86 10.08 2.86
C LYS A 106 -19.43 9.82 2.40
N ILE A 107 -18.49 10.68 2.81
CA ILE A 107 -17.07 10.56 2.42
C ILE A 107 -16.23 10.04 3.59
N HIS A 108 -15.45 9.00 3.34
CA HIS A 108 -14.46 8.45 4.26
C HIS A 108 -13.05 8.69 3.71
N THR A 109 -12.08 8.98 4.56
CA THR A 109 -10.67 9.12 4.17
C THR A 109 -9.78 8.23 5.01
N PHE A 110 -8.69 7.76 4.41
CA PHE A 110 -7.59 7.12 5.15
C PHE A 110 -6.29 7.35 4.39
N ASN A 111 -5.16 7.38 5.10
CA ASN A 111 -3.84 7.44 4.48
C ASN A 111 -3.36 6.04 4.12
N GLN A 112 -2.75 5.92 2.95
CA GLN A 112 -1.94 4.77 2.60
C GLN A 112 -0.64 4.77 3.42
N SER A 113 -0.04 3.58 3.57
CA SER A 113 1.27 3.41 4.21
C SER A 113 2.33 4.34 3.61
N ARG A 114 3.19 4.87 4.48
CA ARG A 114 4.26 5.80 4.10
C ARG A 114 5.55 5.07 3.69
#